data_AF-A0A8T5NR22-F1
#
_entry.id   AF-A0A8T5NR22-F1
#
_cell.length_a   1.000
_cell.length_b   1.000
_cell.length_c   1.000
_cell.angle_alpha   90.00
_cell.angle_beta   90.00
_cell.angle_gamma   90.00
#
_symmetry.space_group_name_H-M   'P 1'
#
loop_
_entity.id
_entity.type
_entity.pdbx_description
1 polymer ?
#
loop_
_entity_poly.entity_id
_entity_poly.type
_entity_poly.pdbx_seq_one_letter_code
_entity_poly.pdbx_strand_id
1 'polypeptide(L)'
;MKIPKLYETEETSLEDKMIYQKWELPHVGFYWLIAEYDPNNRLAFGYANLNDDEMAEWGYINIDELEENDAVPVDDWKPVKFGEIER
;
A
#
# COMPACT_ATOMS: atom_id res chain seq x y z
N MET A 1 -3.83 14.70 -4.28
CA MET A 1 -4.96 13.77 -4.01
C MET A 1 -4.94 13.39 -2.55
N LYS A 2 -6.07 12.95 -1.98
CA LYS A 2 -6.15 12.53 -0.58
C LYS A 2 -6.44 11.03 -0.53
N ILE A 3 -5.66 10.29 0.25
CA ILE A 3 -5.89 8.86 0.52
C ILE A 3 -7.14 8.73 1.42
N PRO A 4 -8.09 7.82 1.13
CA PRO A 4 -9.21 7.51 2.01
C PRO A 4 -8.73 7.11 3.40
N LYS A 5 -9.54 7.39 4.42
CA LYS A 5 -9.27 6.90 5.79
C LYS A 5 -9.54 5.42 5.86
N LEU A 6 -8.99 4.79 6.91
CA LEU A 6 -9.27 3.40 7.22
C LEU A 6 -10.79 3.14 7.28
N TYR A 7 -11.20 2.05 6.64
CA TYR A 7 -12.57 1.56 6.54
C TYR A 7 -13.53 2.42 5.69
N GLU A 8 -13.06 3.48 5.02
CA GLU A 8 -13.93 4.30 4.14
C GLU A 8 -14.31 3.56 2.84
N THR A 9 -13.62 2.47 2.48
CA THR A 9 -13.89 1.72 1.25
C THR A 9 -14.24 0.24 1.48
N GLU A 10 -14.83 -0.11 2.62
CA GLU A 10 -15.19 -1.51 2.96
C GLU A 10 -16.20 -2.15 2.00
N GLU A 11 -17.07 -1.36 1.38
CA GLU A 11 -18.01 -1.87 0.36
C GLU A 11 -17.34 -2.11 -1.01
N THR A 12 -16.06 -1.75 -1.15
CA THR A 12 -15.27 -1.95 -2.38
C THR A 12 -14.51 -3.26 -2.31
N SER A 13 -14.66 -4.09 -3.35
CA SER A 13 -13.89 -5.33 -3.48
C SER A 13 -12.38 -5.04 -3.51
N LEU A 14 -11.54 -5.98 -3.06
CA LEU A 14 -10.08 -5.78 -3.06
C LEU A 14 -9.53 -5.46 -4.46
N GLU A 15 -10.04 -6.11 -5.50
CA GLU A 15 -9.64 -5.86 -6.90
C GLU A 15 -10.01 -4.45 -7.38
N ASP A 16 -11.09 -3.87 -6.87
CA ASP A 16 -11.54 -2.52 -7.20
C ASP A 16 -10.99 -1.43 -6.27
N LYS A 17 -10.27 -1.79 -5.20
CA LYS A 17 -9.67 -0.80 -4.30
C LYS A 17 -8.65 0.03 -5.07
N MET A 18 -8.75 1.35 -4.93
CA MET A 18 -7.76 2.28 -5.49
C MET A 18 -6.50 2.27 -4.64
N ILE A 19 -5.35 2.09 -5.27
CA ILE A 19 -4.03 2.20 -4.64
C ILE A 19 -3.51 3.62 -4.86
N TYR A 20 -3.37 4.39 -3.80
CA TYR A 20 -2.99 5.80 -3.85
C TYR A 20 -1.50 6.05 -3.72
N GLN A 21 -0.75 5.09 -3.16
CA GLN A 21 0.70 5.21 -2.99
C GLN A 21 1.32 3.81 -3.08
N LYS A 22 2.44 3.70 -3.80
CA LYS A 22 3.35 2.56 -3.67
C LYS A 22 4.52 2.97 -2.77
N TRP A 23 4.88 2.07 -1.87
CA TRP A 23 6.14 2.10 -1.12
C TRP A 23 6.96 0.90 -1.55
N GLU A 24 8.28 1.05 -1.62
CA GLU A 24 9.17 -0.04 -1.98
C GLU A 24 10.47 -0.02 -1.19
N LEU A 25 11.05 -1.20 -1.06
CA LEU A 25 12.41 -1.43 -0.58
C LEU A 25 13.29 -1.75 -1.79
N PRO A 26 13.94 -0.76 -2.42
CA PRO A 26 14.52 -0.92 -3.76
C PRO A 26 15.56 -2.04 -3.88
N HIS A 27 16.20 -2.39 -2.77
CA HIS A 27 17.29 -3.36 -2.74
C HIS A 27 16.85 -4.83 -2.67
N VAL A 28 15.59 -5.10 -2.28
CA VAL A 28 15.10 -6.47 -2.05
C VAL A 28 13.79 -6.80 -2.78
N GLY A 29 13.22 -5.84 -3.51
CA GLY A 29 12.00 -6.07 -4.31
C GLY A 29 10.70 -6.08 -3.48
N PHE A 30 10.77 -5.67 -2.21
CA PHE A 30 9.58 -5.61 -1.35
C PHE A 30 8.77 -4.37 -1.71
N TYR A 31 7.45 -4.49 -1.70
CA TYR A 31 6.58 -3.34 -1.88
C TYR A 31 5.30 -3.42 -1.08
N TRP A 32 4.76 -2.24 -0.78
CA TRP A 32 3.44 -2.03 -0.23
C TRP A 32 2.63 -1.15 -1.18
N LEU A 33 1.37 -1.53 -1.43
CA LEU A 33 0.40 -0.80 -2.22
C LEU A 33 -0.69 -0.28 -1.28
N ILE A 34 -0.65 1.02 -0.97
CA ILE A 34 -1.49 1.65 0.05
C ILE A 34 -2.83 2.10 -0.54
N ALA A 35 -3.92 1.57 0.02
CA ALA A 35 -5.29 1.91 -0.37
C ALA A 35 -5.94 2.93 0.58
N GLU A 36 -5.67 2.80 1.89
CA GLU A 36 -6.26 3.63 2.93
C GLU A 36 -5.21 4.04 3.95
N TYR A 37 -5.38 5.20 4.58
CA TYR A 37 -4.41 5.75 5.53
C TYR A 37 -5.07 6.59 6.62
N ASP A 38 -4.75 6.29 7.89
CA ASP A 38 -5.05 7.15 9.03
C ASP A 38 -3.81 8.00 9.38
N PRO A 39 -3.83 9.32 9.09
CA PRO A 39 -2.71 10.20 9.39
C PRO A 39 -2.50 10.46 10.88
N ASN A 40 -3.48 10.16 11.76
CA ASN A 40 -3.32 10.39 13.20
C ASN A 40 -2.43 9.33 13.86
N ASN A 41 -2.62 8.08 13.45
CA ASN A 41 -1.85 6.93 13.97
C ASN A 41 -0.75 6.47 13.00
N ARG A 42 -0.65 7.12 11.83
CA ARG A 42 0.26 6.73 10.72
C ARG A 42 0.08 5.26 10.28
N LEU A 43 -1.14 4.74 10.44
CA LEU A 43 -1.50 3.37 10.09
C LEU A 43 -2.12 3.35 8.69
N ALA A 44 -1.60 2.50 7.82
CA ALA A 44 -2.11 2.29 6.48
C ALA A 44 -2.73 0.89 6.36
N PHE A 45 -3.69 0.76 5.45
CA PHE A 45 -4.19 -0.52 4.96
C PHE A 45 -3.84 -0.65 3.47
N GLY A 46 -3.31 -1.81 3.10
CA GLY A 46 -2.81 -2.04 1.75
C GLY A 46 -2.39 -3.48 1.51
N TYR A 47 -1.82 -3.71 0.32
CA TYR A 47 -1.31 -5.00 -0.11
C TYR A 47 0.22 -5.04 0.02
N ALA A 48 0.74 -6.07 0.67
CA ALA A 48 2.15 -6.30 0.86
C ALA A 48 2.63 -7.45 -0.04
N ASN A 49 3.74 -7.24 -0.72
CA ASN A 49 4.51 -8.32 -1.34
C ASN A 49 5.96 -8.19 -0.87
N LEU A 50 6.43 -9.19 -0.13
CA LEU A 50 7.77 -9.22 0.44
C LEU A 50 8.71 -10.05 -0.44
N ASN A 51 8.62 -9.84 -1.77
CA ASN A 51 9.32 -10.60 -2.81
C ASN A 51 8.98 -12.10 -2.78
N ASP A 52 7.72 -12.41 -2.47
CA ASP A 52 7.14 -13.74 -2.52
C ASP A 52 5.65 -13.61 -2.84
N ASP A 53 5.28 -13.90 -4.09
CA ASP A 53 3.92 -13.75 -4.59
C ASP A 53 2.93 -14.71 -3.91
N GLU A 54 3.40 -15.87 -3.43
CA GLU A 54 2.54 -16.84 -2.73
C GLU A 54 2.19 -16.38 -1.31
N MET A 55 3.01 -15.49 -0.73
CA MET A 55 2.85 -14.95 0.62
C MET A 55 2.34 -13.51 0.62
N ALA A 56 2.06 -12.95 -0.56
CA ALA A 56 1.60 -11.58 -0.68
C ALA A 56 0.14 -11.44 -0.21
N GLU A 57 -0.13 -10.44 0.63
CA GLU A 57 -1.39 -10.36 1.38
C GLU A 57 -1.86 -8.93 1.61
N TRP A 58 -3.15 -8.77 1.93
CA TRP A 58 -3.70 -7.49 2.38
C TRP A 58 -3.59 -7.40 3.91
N GLY A 59 -3.13 -6.26 4.40
CA GLY A 59 -2.90 -6.06 5.81
C GLY A 59 -2.72 -4.61 6.20
N TYR A 60 -2.35 -4.41 7.46
CA TYR A 60 -2.06 -3.10 8.03
C TYR A 60 -0.56 -2.94 8.24
N ILE A 61 -0.07 -1.72 8.05
CA ILE A 61 1.33 -1.37 8.25
C ILE A 61 1.44 0.04 8.82
N ASN A 62 2.35 0.25 9.76
CA ASN A 62 2.68 1.61 10.17
C ASN A 62 3.66 2.22 9.15
N ILE A 63 3.42 3.47 8.73
CA ILE A 63 4.35 4.19 7.85
C ILE A 63 5.72 4.38 8.54
N ASP A 64 5.75 4.50 9.87
CA ASP A 64 7.00 4.53 10.64
C ASP A 64 7.80 3.23 10.46
N GLU A 65 7.15 2.06 10.42
CA GLU A 65 7.85 0.78 10.18
C GLU A 65 8.43 0.69 8.77
N LEU A 66 7.75 1.27 7.76
CA LEU A 66 8.28 1.37 6.41
C LEU A 66 9.54 2.25 6.38
N GLU A 67 9.47 3.44 6.97
CA GLU A 67 10.59 4.39 7.03
C GLU A 67 11.78 3.82 7.83
N GLU A 68 11.52 3.16 8.97
CA GLU A 68 12.55 2.51 9.81
C GLU A 68 13.29 1.37 9.10
N ASN A 69 12.65 0.74 8.11
CA ASN A 69 13.24 -0.33 7.31
C ASN A 69 13.79 0.17 5.96
N ASP A 70 13.97 1.48 5.77
CA ASP A 70 14.48 2.14 4.56
C ASP A 70 13.54 2.07 3.34
N ALA A 71 12.24 1.82 3.55
CA ALA A 71 11.27 1.88 2.46
C ALA A 71 10.97 3.31 2.07
N VAL A 72 10.80 3.53 0.78
CA VAL A 72 10.59 4.85 0.20
C VAL A 72 9.27 4.88 -0.59
N PRO A 73 8.52 5.98 -0.54
CA PRO A 73 7.38 6.17 -1.42
C PRO A 73 7.87 6.37 -2.86
N VAL A 74 7.15 5.78 -3.82
CA VAL A 74 7.37 6.06 -5.25
C VAL A 74 6.77 7.42 -5.59
N ASP A 75 7.63 8.39 -5.89
CA ASP A 75 7.25 9.80 -6.07
C ASP A 75 6.19 10.03 -7.17
N ASP A 76 6.34 9.36 -8.31
CA ASP A 76 5.47 9.54 -9.49
C ASP A 76 4.29 8.54 -9.53
N TRP A 77 3.92 7.93 -8.39
CA TRP A 77 2.80 7.00 -8.32
C TRP A 77 1.48 7.71 -8.64
N LYS A 78 0.71 7.14 -9.57
CA LYS A 78 -0.64 7.61 -9.91
C LYS A 78 -1.67 6.63 -9.38
N PRO A 79 -2.77 7.12 -8.77
CA PRO A 79 -3.79 6.22 -8.30
C PRO A 79 -4.35 5.33 -9.41
N VAL A 80 -4.38 4.04 -9.13
CA VAL A 80 -4.81 2.97 -10.06
C VAL A 80 -5.55 1.89 -9.26
N LYS A 81 -6.49 1.18 -9.89
CA LYS A 81 -7.18 0.07 -9.23
C LYS A 81 -6.22 -1.08 -9.00
N PHE A 82 -6.34 -1.77 -7.87
CA PHE A 82 -5.48 -2.91 -7.54
C PHE A 82 -5.43 -3.98 -8.63
N GLY A 83 -6.59 -4.35 -9.21
CA GLY A 83 -6.67 -5.35 -10.27
C GLY A 83 -6.05 -4.92 -11.61
N GLU A 84 -5.70 -3.64 -11.77
CA GLU A 84 -5.06 -3.10 -12.98
C GLU A 84 -3.53 -2.96 -12.82
N ILE A 85 -2.98 -3.26 -11.64
CA ILE A 85 -1.54 -3.19 -11.38
C ILE A 85 -0.87 -4.47 -11.88
N GLU A 86 0.10 -4.32 -12.79
CA GLU A 86 1.08 -5.37 -13.08
C GLU A 86 1.93 -5.60 -11.83
N ARG A 87 1.82 -6.81 -11.27
CA ARG A 87 2.46 -7.25 -10.03
C ARG A 87 3.47 -8.33 -10.35
#